data_AF-A0A496BEZ4-F1
#
_entry.id   AF-A0A496BEZ4-F1
#
_cell.length_a   1.000
_cell.length_b   1.000
_cell.length_c   1.000
_cell.angle_alpha   90.00
_cell.angle_beta   90.00
_cell.angle_gamma   90.00
#
_symmetry.space_group_name_H-M   'P 1'
#
loop_
_entity.id
_entity.type
_entity.pdbx_description
1 polymer ?
#
loop_
_entity_poly.entity_id
_entity_poly.type
_entity_poly.pdbx_seq_one_letter_code
_entity_poly.pdbx_strand_id
1 'polypeptide(L)'
;MQPPAGMDTERWVQECINATRATPVDQQTQADLFYALYLFGSIAYDPQLFKRRILEELMQESAGYQLMLKETTIEYILALLEQQFHTETVRALTPMLRNIDDLERLKELHLAAARVPNIETFAQKLID
;
A
#
# COMPACT_ATOMS: atom_id res chain seq x y z
N MET A 1 12.03 -11.85 -13.56
CA MET A 1 12.39 -11.28 -14.88
C MET A 1 13.88 -11.43 -15.05
N GLN A 2 14.39 -12.21 -16.00
CA GLN A 2 15.83 -12.40 -16.19
C GLN A 2 16.34 -11.44 -17.28
N PRO A 3 17.45 -10.72 -17.08
CA PRO A 3 17.99 -9.86 -18.11
C PRO A 3 18.58 -10.72 -19.26
N PRO A 4 18.50 -10.24 -20.51
CA PRO A 4 19.26 -10.82 -21.61
C PRO A 4 20.75 -10.90 -21.30
N ALA A 5 21.45 -11.88 -21.86
CA ALA A 5 22.88 -12.06 -21.66
C ALA A 5 23.66 -10.78 -22.04
N GLY A 6 24.51 -10.30 -21.13
CA GLY A 6 25.32 -9.09 -21.33
C GLY A 6 24.56 -7.77 -21.17
N MET A 7 23.27 -7.79 -20.83
CA MET A 7 22.50 -6.57 -20.57
C MET A 7 22.68 -6.12 -19.12
N ASP A 8 22.96 -4.83 -18.96
CA ASP A 8 22.98 -4.17 -17.66
C ASP A 8 21.60 -4.22 -16.97
N THR A 9 21.60 -4.39 -15.65
CA THR A 9 20.38 -4.53 -14.85
C THR A 9 19.51 -3.27 -14.88
N GLU A 10 20.11 -2.07 -14.80
CA GLU A 10 19.32 -0.84 -14.83
C GLU A 10 18.66 -0.65 -16.18
N ARG A 11 19.41 -0.92 -17.26
CA ARG A 11 18.87 -0.92 -18.62
C ARG A 11 17.74 -1.92 -18.76
N TRP A 12 17.91 -3.15 -18.25
CA TRP A 12 16.88 -4.18 -18.32
C TRP A 12 15.59 -3.76 -17.59
N VAL A 13 15.70 -3.24 -16.38
CA VAL A 13 14.53 -2.75 -15.63
C VAL A 13 13.83 -1.61 -16.38
N GLN A 14 14.59 -0.72 -17.02
CA GLN A 14 14.00 0.34 -17.84
C GLN A 14 13.22 -0.21 -19.05
N GLU A 15 13.73 -1.24 -19.73
CA GLU A 15 13.02 -1.91 -20.82
C GLU A 15 11.72 -2.56 -20.32
N CYS A 16 11.74 -3.21 -19.14
CA CYS A 16 10.53 -3.75 -18.54
C CYS A 16 9.48 -2.65 -18.28
N ILE A 17 9.89 -1.51 -17.71
CA ILE A 17 9.00 -0.37 -17.45
C ILE A 17 8.42 0.19 -18.75
N ASN A 18 9.25 0.33 -19.79
CA ASN A 18 8.82 0.82 -21.09
C ASN A 18 7.81 -0.14 -21.74
N ALA A 19 8.07 -1.46 -21.66
CA ALA A 19 7.16 -2.48 -22.16
C ALA A 19 5.82 -2.46 -21.43
N THR A 20 5.82 -2.34 -20.10
CA THR A 20 4.59 -2.19 -19.30
C THR A 20 3.79 -0.96 -19.74
N ARG A 21 4.47 0.18 -19.94
CA ARG A 21 3.82 1.42 -20.40
C ARG A 21 3.23 1.31 -21.81
N ALA A 22 3.91 0.60 -22.70
CA ALA A 22 3.49 0.42 -24.09
C ALA A 22 2.41 -0.67 -24.27
N THR A 23 2.09 -1.40 -23.21
CA THR A 23 1.10 -2.48 -23.26
C THR A 23 -0.31 -1.88 -23.46
N PRO A 24 -1.07 -2.31 -24.49
CA PRO A 24 -2.37 -1.72 -24.81
C PRO A 24 -3.47 -2.30 -23.92
N VAL A 25 -3.55 -1.82 -22.68
CA VAL A 25 -4.56 -2.16 -21.68
C VAL A 25 -5.20 -0.90 -21.11
N ASP A 26 -6.32 -1.05 -20.41
CA ASP A 26 -6.92 0.05 -19.67
C ASP A 26 -6.01 0.55 -18.54
N GLN A 27 -6.33 1.73 -18.00
CA GLN A 27 -5.51 2.42 -17.03
C GLN A 27 -5.35 1.65 -15.71
N GLN A 28 -6.42 1.01 -15.23
CA GLN A 28 -6.40 0.23 -14.00
C GLN A 28 -5.51 -1.01 -14.16
N THR A 29 -5.69 -1.76 -15.25
CA THR A 29 -4.82 -2.91 -15.58
C THR A 29 -3.37 -2.47 -15.73
N GLN A 30 -3.11 -1.30 -16.34
CA GLN A 30 -1.75 -0.78 -16.44
C GLN A 30 -1.14 -0.46 -15.07
N ALA A 31 -1.92 0.14 -14.16
CA ALA A 31 -1.48 0.39 -12.80
C ALA A 31 -1.18 -0.91 -12.03
N ASP A 32 -2.01 -1.93 -12.19
CA ASP A 32 -1.78 -3.27 -11.62
C ASP A 32 -0.49 -3.90 -12.16
N LEU A 33 -0.20 -3.75 -13.46
CA LEU A 33 1.06 -4.22 -14.05
C LEU A 33 2.27 -3.46 -13.48
N PHE A 34 2.18 -2.15 -13.27
CA PHE A 34 3.25 -1.39 -12.62
C PHE A 34 3.47 -1.81 -11.17
N TYR A 35 2.39 -2.04 -10.42
CA TYR A 35 2.49 -2.53 -9.05
C TYR A 35 3.09 -3.94 -8.99
N ALA A 36 2.66 -4.85 -9.86
CA ALA A 36 3.24 -6.19 -9.97
C ALA A 36 4.73 -6.15 -10.36
N LEU A 37 5.09 -5.28 -11.31
CA LEU A 37 6.48 -5.06 -11.72
C LEU A 37 7.34 -4.57 -10.55
N TYR A 38 6.84 -3.58 -9.79
CA TYR A 38 7.50 -3.09 -8.58
C TYR A 38 7.67 -4.21 -7.54
N LEU A 39 6.58 -4.90 -7.21
CA LEU A 39 6.54 -5.91 -6.14
C LEU A 39 7.46 -7.10 -6.46
N PHE A 40 7.25 -7.75 -7.60
CA PHE A 40 8.03 -8.93 -7.98
C PHE A 40 9.43 -8.58 -8.46
N GLY A 41 9.61 -7.41 -9.08
CA GLY A 41 10.92 -6.90 -9.47
C GLY A 41 11.82 -6.66 -8.27
N SER A 42 11.27 -6.09 -7.19
CA SER A 42 11.99 -5.79 -5.94
C SER A 42 12.43 -7.05 -5.16
N ILE A 43 11.94 -8.24 -5.53
CA ILE A 43 12.45 -9.52 -5.00
C ILE A 43 13.77 -9.90 -5.68
N ALA A 44 13.91 -9.57 -6.98
CA ALA A 44 15.06 -9.97 -7.79
C ALA A 44 16.16 -8.89 -7.86
N TYR A 45 15.82 -7.62 -7.64
CA TYR A 45 16.73 -6.49 -7.77
C TYR A 45 16.53 -5.48 -6.63
N ASP A 46 17.45 -4.52 -6.52
CA ASP A 46 17.36 -3.43 -5.52
C ASP A 46 16.02 -2.67 -5.65
N PRO A 47 15.17 -2.64 -4.61
CA PRO A 47 13.91 -1.90 -4.62
C PRO A 47 14.07 -0.40 -4.93
N GLN A 48 15.21 0.21 -4.60
CA GLN A 48 15.49 1.62 -4.92
C GLN A 48 15.60 1.86 -6.43
N LEU A 49 15.90 0.83 -7.22
CA LEU A 49 15.89 0.93 -8.67
C LEU A 49 14.47 1.13 -9.19
N PHE A 50 13.50 0.39 -8.66
CA PHE A 50 12.09 0.54 -9.03
C PHE A 50 11.49 1.81 -8.45
N LYS A 51 11.73 2.12 -7.17
CA LYS A 51 11.19 3.33 -6.52
C LYS A 51 11.57 4.62 -7.23
N ARG A 52 12.77 4.69 -7.82
CA ARG A 52 13.23 5.86 -8.59
C ARG A 52 12.62 5.97 -9.99
N ARG A 53 12.04 4.88 -10.53
CA ARG A 53 11.64 4.78 -11.95
C ARG A 53 10.14 4.55 -12.15
N ILE A 54 9.50 3.84 -11.22
CA ILE A 54 8.05 3.65 -11.14
C ILE A 54 7.56 4.62 -10.06
N LEU A 55 7.05 5.76 -10.50
CA LEU A 55 6.48 6.73 -9.59
C LEU A 55 5.21 6.16 -8.95
N GLU A 56 4.93 6.56 -7.72
CA GLU A 56 3.77 6.08 -6.96
C GLU A 56 2.46 6.37 -7.69
N GLU A 57 2.36 7.50 -8.39
CA GLU A 57 1.16 7.89 -9.14
C GLU A 57 0.81 6.88 -10.25
N LEU A 58 1.79 6.14 -10.78
CA LEU A 58 1.54 5.09 -11.78
C LEU A 58 0.87 3.85 -11.19
N MET A 59 0.89 3.69 -9.87
CA MET A 59 0.32 2.54 -9.16
C MET A 59 -0.93 2.91 -8.37
N GLN A 60 -1.29 4.20 -8.26
CA GLN A 60 -2.40 4.64 -7.42
C GLN A 60 -3.74 4.01 -7.81
N GLU A 61 -3.97 3.71 -9.09
CA GLU A 61 -5.20 3.04 -9.53
C GLU A 61 -5.17 1.51 -9.38
N SER A 62 -4.04 0.93 -8.98
CA SER A 62 -3.91 -0.50 -8.76
C SER A 62 -4.74 -0.94 -7.56
N ALA A 63 -5.61 -1.93 -7.76
CA ALA A 63 -6.38 -2.52 -6.66
C ALA A 63 -5.47 -3.21 -5.63
N GLY A 64 -4.40 -3.86 -6.12
CA GLY A 64 -3.41 -4.50 -5.25
C GLY A 64 -2.61 -3.50 -4.42
N TYR A 65 -2.25 -2.35 -5.00
CA TYR A 65 -1.56 -1.28 -4.28
C TYR A 65 -2.46 -0.64 -3.22
N GLN A 66 -3.72 -0.33 -3.58
CA GLN A 66 -4.70 0.22 -2.65
C GLN A 66 -4.99 -0.72 -1.47
N LEU A 67 -5.13 -2.03 -1.73
CA LEU A 67 -5.30 -3.03 -0.68
C LEU A 67 -4.11 -3.05 0.29
N MET A 68 -2.88 -2.98 -0.25
CA MET A 68 -1.67 -2.94 0.57
C MET A 68 -1.64 -1.68 1.46
N LEU A 69 -1.97 -0.51 0.91
CA LEU A 69 -2.06 0.72 1.69
C LEU A 69 -3.13 0.65 2.79
N LYS A 70 -4.30 0.07 2.48
CA LYS A 70 -5.38 -0.15 3.44
C LYS A 70 -4.93 -1.01 4.61
N GLU A 71 -4.41 -2.21 4.35
CA GLU A 71 -3.98 -3.12 5.43
C GLU A 71 -2.83 -2.51 6.26
N THR A 72 -1.87 -1.85 5.61
CA THR A 72 -0.76 -1.16 6.31
C THR A 72 -1.26 -0.03 7.22
N THR A 73 -2.24 0.75 6.74
CA THR A 73 -2.82 1.84 7.53
C THR A 73 -3.60 1.30 8.74
N ILE A 74 -4.35 0.21 8.56
CA ILE A 74 -5.05 -0.48 9.64
C ILE A 74 -4.05 -1.02 10.68
N GLU A 75 -2.95 -1.64 10.24
CA GLU A 75 -1.89 -2.12 11.12
C GLU A 75 -1.32 -0.98 11.97
N TYR A 76 -1.06 0.19 11.37
CA TYR A 76 -0.54 1.35 12.09
C TYR A 76 -1.55 1.96 13.07
N ILE A 77 -2.84 2.03 12.69
CA ILE A 77 -3.91 2.41 13.63
C ILE A 77 -3.89 1.51 14.85
N LEU A 78 -3.91 0.19 14.64
CA LEU A 78 -3.93 -0.79 15.73
C LEU A 78 -2.69 -0.68 16.61
N ALA A 79 -1.50 -0.55 16.01
CA ALA A 79 -0.25 -0.40 16.74
C ALA A 79 -0.25 0.86 17.64
N LEU A 80 -0.74 2.00 17.13
CA LEU A 80 -0.85 3.24 17.93
C LEU A 80 -1.84 3.10 19.09
N LEU A 81 -2.95 2.40 18.88
CA LEU A 81 -3.95 2.17 19.93
C LEU A 81 -3.44 1.14 20.96
N GLU A 82 -2.77 0.07 20.54
CA GLU A 82 -2.17 -0.95 21.43
C GLU A 82 -1.05 -0.37 22.31
N GLN A 83 -0.40 0.73 21.90
CA GLN A 83 0.54 1.45 22.76
C GLN A 83 -0.14 2.21 23.92
N GLN A 84 -1.41 2.56 23.78
CA GLN A 84 -2.15 3.42 24.72
C GLN A 84 -3.20 2.65 25.54
N PHE A 85 -3.74 1.57 24.98
CA PHE A 85 -4.90 0.86 25.52
C PHE A 85 -4.69 -0.66 25.53
N HIS A 86 -5.56 -1.37 26.24
CA HIS A 86 -5.49 -2.83 26.35
C HIS A 86 -5.63 -3.52 24.98
N THR A 87 -4.67 -4.39 24.67
CA THR A 87 -4.54 -5.12 23.40
C THR A 87 -5.81 -5.85 22.99
N GLU A 88 -6.49 -6.54 23.91
CA GLU A 88 -7.71 -7.29 23.60
C GLU A 88 -8.85 -6.37 23.14
N THR A 89 -9.01 -5.23 23.82
CA THR A 89 -10.03 -4.23 23.46
C THR A 89 -9.74 -3.59 22.11
N VAL A 90 -8.47 -3.27 21.83
CA VAL A 90 -8.05 -2.71 20.54
C VAL A 90 -8.27 -3.71 19.40
N ARG A 91 -7.90 -4.97 19.59
CA ARG A 91 -8.06 -6.02 18.57
C ARG A 91 -9.52 -6.30 18.22
N ALA A 92 -10.45 -6.06 19.15
CA ALA A 92 -11.89 -6.15 18.89
C ALA A 92 -12.37 -5.14 17.83
N LEU A 93 -11.62 -4.06 17.57
CA LEU A 93 -11.95 -3.06 16.53
C LEU A 93 -11.54 -3.47 15.12
N THR A 94 -10.70 -4.52 14.97
CA THR A 94 -10.14 -4.95 13.67
C THR A 94 -11.21 -5.20 12.59
N PRO A 95 -12.33 -5.90 12.88
CA PRO A 95 -13.35 -6.15 11.85
C PRO A 95 -13.99 -4.86 11.32
N MET A 96 -14.22 -3.87 12.20
CA MET A 96 -14.79 -2.59 11.79
C MET A 96 -13.82 -1.81 10.90
N LEU A 97 -12.53 -1.75 11.28
CA LEU A 97 -11.49 -1.10 10.48
C LEU A 97 -11.35 -1.74 9.09
N ARG A 98 -11.40 -3.07 9.00
CA ARG A 98 -11.33 -3.79 7.72
C ARG A 98 -12.53 -3.56 6.82
N ASN A 99 -13.69 -3.21 7.38
CA ASN A 99 -14.90 -2.90 6.62
C ASN A 99 -14.88 -1.49 6.01
N ILE A 100 -13.89 -0.65 6.33
CA ILE A 100 -13.72 0.68 5.74
C ILE A 100 -12.95 0.54 4.43
N ASP A 101 -13.61 0.83 3.31
CA ASP A 101 -12.98 0.80 1.98
C ASP A 101 -12.31 2.13 1.60
N ASP A 102 -12.71 3.23 2.24
CA ASP A 102 -12.16 4.55 1.99
C ASP A 102 -10.79 4.72 2.68
N LEU A 103 -9.73 4.79 1.87
CA LEU A 103 -8.36 4.97 2.35
C LEU A 103 -8.15 6.35 3.00
N GLU A 104 -8.81 7.41 2.54
CA GLU A 104 -8.70 8.73 3.16
C GLU A 104 -9.33 8.71 4.55
N ARG A 105 -10.47 8.03 4.70
CA ARG A 105 -11.07 7.80 6.02
C ARG A 105 -10.11 7.05 6.95
N LEU A 106 -9.42 6.03 6.46
CA LEU A 106 -8.40 5.32 7.26
C LEU A 106 -7.22 6.22 7.64
N LYS A 107 -6.76 7.13 6.75
CA LYS A 107 -5.71 8.09 7.08
C LYS A 107 -6.14 9.07 8.17
N GLU A 108 -7.39 9.53 8.16
CA GLU A 108 -7.95 10.36 9.24
C GLU A 108 -7.97 9.61 10.57
N LEU A 109 -8.40 8.34 10.55
CA LEU A 109 -8.43 7.49 11.74
C LEU A 109 -7.03 7.21 12.28
N HIS A 110 -6.03 7.03 11.41
CA HIS A 110 -4.63 6.91 11.81
C HIS A 110 -4.15 8.15 12.58
N LEU A 111 -4.48 9.36 12.12
CA LEU A 111 -4.16 10.58 12.85
C LEU A 111 -4.93 10.71 14.17
N ALA A 112 -6.18 10.23 14.21
CA ALA A 112 -7.00 10.24 15.42
C ALA A 112 -6.49 9.25 16.48
N ALA A 113 -6.02 8.06 16.07
CA ALA A 113 -5.53 7.01 16.96
C ALA A 113 -4.42 7.50 17.90
N ALA A 114 -3.57 8.42 17.44
CA ALA A 114 -2.50 9.01 18.24
C ALA A 114 -2.97 10.04 19.28
N ARG A 115 -4.24 10.46 19.28
CA ARG A 115 -4.74 11.62 20.04
C ARG A 115 -5.96 11.35 20.89
N VAL A 116 -6.65 10.24 20.69
CA VAL A 116 -7.88 9.92 21.43
C VAL A 116 -7.58 9.70 22.92
N PRO A 117 -8.42 10.21 23.83
CA PRO A 117 -8.18 10.08 25.28
C PRO A 117 -8.53 8.68 25.82
N ASN A 118 -9.33 7.91 25.09
CA ASN A 118 -9.75 6.56 25.44
C ASN A 118 -10.22 5.79 24.18
N ILE A 119 -10.39 4.48 24.34
CA ILE A 119 -10.75 3.58 23.24
C ILE A 119 -12.19 3.77 22.78
N GLU A 120 -13.11 4.15 23.67
CA GLU A 120 -14.52 4.42 23.35
C GLU A 120 -14.65 5.62 22.41
N THR A 121 -13.84 6.66 22.61
CA THR A 121 -13.79 7.84 21.75
C THR A 121 -13.32 7.47 20.34
N PHE A 122 -12.38 6.52 20.23
CA PHE A 122 -11.97 6.01 18.93
C PHE A 122 -13.05 5.15 18.29
N ALA A 123 -13.70 4.27 19.06
CA ALA A 123 -14.79 3.43 18.56
C ALA A 123 -15.96 4.25 18.01
N GLN A 124 -16.30 5.39 18.64
CA GLN A 124 -17.33 6.30 18.12
C GLN A 124 -16.97 6.82 16.73
N LYS A 125 -15.70 7.15 16.48
CA LYS A 125 -15.21 7.61 15.17
C LYS A 125 -15.28 6.54 14.07
N LEU A 126 -15.45 5.27 14.42
CA LEU A 126 -15.63 4.19 13.43
C LEU A 126 -17.09 4.09 12.94
N ILE A 127 -18.03 4.71 13.65
CA ILE A 127 -19.47 4.69 13.36
C ILE A 127 -19.90 5.97 12.64
N ASP A 128 -19.16 7.06 12.86
CA ASP A 128 -19.31 8.35 12.17
C ASP A 128 -18.86 8.26 10.69
#